data_AF-A0A554UNY6-F1
#
_entry.id   AF-A0A554UNY6-F1
#
_cell.length_a   1.000
_cell.length_b   1.000
_cell.length_c   1.000
_cell.angle_alpha   90.00
_cell.angle_beta   90.00
_cell.angle_gamma   90.00
#
_symmetry.space_group_name_H-M   'P 1'
#
loop_
_entity.id
_entity.type
_entity.pdbx_description
1 polymer ?
#
loop_
_entity_poly.entity_id
_entity_poly.type
_entity_poly.pdbx_seq_one_letter_code
_entity_poly.pdbx_strand_id
1 'polypeptide(L)'
;MTQVTWRAPDALVERLRRVASREGKSLNEYLTLLASAATDPSYASNDADRLRERLAQAGLLAGPESPRQRPAIQSVAQARKSAGAGTPLSDYVHSGRE
;
A
#
# COMPACT_ATOMS: atom_id res chain seq x y z
N MET A 1 24.12 -18.67 -17.81
CA MET A 1 23.50 -19.31 -16.63
C MET A 1 24.57 -19.32 -15.56
N THR A 2 24.36 -18.60 -14.45
CA THR A 2 25.36 -18.44 -13.38
C THR A 2 24.86 -19.18 -12.15
N GLN A 3 25.69 -20.03 -11.57
CA GLN A 3 25.35 -20.76 -10.35
C GLN A 3 25.73 -19.94 -9.12
N VAL A 4 24.79 -19.76 -8.20
CA VAL A 4 25.02 -19.10 -6.92
C VAL A 4 24.80 -20.11 -5.81
N THR A 5 25.75 -20.20 -4.89
CA THR A 5 25.61 -20.97 -3.65
C THR A 5 25.69 -20.01 -2.49
N TRP A 6 24.67 -20.04 -1.63
CA TRP A 6 24.59 -19.19 -0.44
C TRP A 6 24.40 -20.05 0.81
N ARG A 7 24.87 -19.53 1.95
CA ARG A 7 24.64 -20.15 3.25
C ARG A 7 23.57 -19.36 3.98
N ALA A 8 22.54 -20.05 4.44
CA ALA A 8 21.44 -19.49 5.20
C ALA A 8 21.11 -20.42 6.37
N PRO A 9 20.53 -19.91 7.48
CA PRO A 9 20.05 -20.76 8.55
C PRO A 9 18.98 -21.73 8.04
N ASP A 10 19.02 -22.99 8.47
CA ASP A 10 18.07 -24.03 8.02
C ASP A 10 16.61 -23.62 8.23
N ALA A 11 16.33 -22.96 9.36
CA ALA A 11 15.00 -22.44 9.66
C ALA A 11 14.48 -21.44 8.62
N LEU A 12 15.37 -20.66 7.98
CA LEU A 12 14.99 -19.75 6.89
C LEU A 12 14.68 -20.53 5.61
N VAL A 13 15.52 -21.50 5.25
CA VAL A 13 15.33 -22.35 4.07
C VAL A 13 14.00 -23.11 4.15
N GLU A 14 13.66 -23.65 5.32
CA GLU A 14 12.38 -24.36 5.52
C GLU A 14 11.16 -23.43 5.49
N ARG A 15 11.30 -22.15 5.89
CA ARG A 15 10.22 -21.17 5.69
C ARG A 15 10.04 -20.85 4.21
N LEU A 16 11.13 -20.61 3.49
CA LEU A 16 11.10 -20.30 2.06
C LEU A 16 10.53 -21.48 1.25
N ARG A 17 10.92 -22.72 1.56
CA ARG A 17 10.37 -23.92 0.92
C ARG A 17 8.85 -24.01 1.12
N ARG A 18 8.36 -23.78 2.34
CA ARG A 18 6.91 -23.80 2.62
C ARG A 18 6.15 -22.73 1.83
N VAL A 19 6.69 -21.53 1.70
CA VAL A 19 6.06 -20.46 0.90
C VAL A 19 6.06 -20.81 -0.58
N ALA A 20 7.20 -21.25 -1.12
CA ALA A 20 7.31 -21.69 -2.51
C ALA A 20 6.31 -22.81 -2.85
N SER A 21 6.20 -23.83 -1.98
CA SER A 21 5.24 -24.92 -2.16
C SER A 21 3.78 -24.47 -2.12
N ARG A 22 3.43 -23.49 -1.26
CA ARG A 22 2.08 -22.91 -1.24
C ARG A 22 1.73 -22.18 -2.53
N GLU A 23 2.72 -21.62 -3.20
CA GLU A 23 2.57 -20.96 -4.50
C GLU A 23 2.74 -21.93 -5.69
N GLY A 24 2.94 -23.23 -5.45
CA GLY A 24 3.17 -24.23 -6.50
C GLY A 24 4.52 -24.11 -7.22
N LYS A 25 5.48 -23.38 -6.64
CA LYS A 25 6.79 -23.10 -7.24
C LYS A 25 7.89 -23.95 -6.63
N SER A 26 8.93 -24.23 -7.41
CA SER A 26 10.17 -24.78 -6.85
C SER A 26 10.91 -23.73 -6.02
N LEU A 27 11.76 -24.16 -5.08
CA LEU A 27 12.54 -23.23 -4.26
C LEU A 27 13.45 -22.34 -5.13
N ASN A 28 14.07 -22.91 -6.17
CA ASN A 28 14.91 -22.14 -7.09
C ASN A 28 14.11 -21.11 -7.90
N GLU A 29 12.93 -21.50 -8.40
CA GLU A 29 12.04 -20.59 -9.11
C GLU A 29 11.57 -19.44 -8.22
N TYR A 30 11.17 -19.76 -6.98
CA TYR A 30 10.78 -18.77 -5.99
C TYR A 30 11.92 -17.81 -5.65
N LEU A 31 13.13 -18.31 -5.39
CA LEU A 31 14.31 -17.47 -5.14
C LEU A 31 14.70 -16.62 -6.34
N THR A 32 14.56 -17.16 -7.55
CA THR A 32 14.81 -16.42 -8.80
C THR A 32 13.83 -15.26 -8.92
N LEU A 33 12.53 -15.49 -8.69
CA LEU A 33 11.53 -14.42 -8.68
C LEU A 33 11.79 -13.38 -7.60
N LEU A 34 12.24 -13.80 -6.42
CA LEU A 34 12.57 -12.90 -5.31
C LEU A 34 13.77 -12.01 -5.66
N ALA A 35 14.81 -12.60 -6.26
CA ALA A 35 15.95 -11.86 -6.77
C ALA A 35 15.55 -10.91 -7.92
N SER A 36 14.73 -11.38 -8.85
CA SER A 36 14.20 -10.56 -9.96
C SER A 36 13.38 -9.39 -9.44
N ALA A 37 12.51 -9.59 -8.45
CA ALA A 37 11.73 -8.52 -7.83
C ALA A 37 12.61 -7.51 -7.07
N ALA A 38 13.73 -7.97 -6.48
CA ALA A 38 14.70 -7.09 -5.83
C ALA A 38 15.49 -6.23 -6.83
N THR A 39 15.61 -6.66 -8.09
CA THR A 39 16.36 -5.95 -9.15
C THR A 39 15.47 -5.24 -10.17
N ASP A 40 14.21 -5.66 -10.30
CA ASP A 40 13.26 -5.18 -11.30
C ASP A 40 11.82 -5.18 -10.71
N PRO A 41 11.24 -3.99 -10.47
CA PRO A 41 9.90 -3.82 -9.92
C PRO A 41 8.77 -4.46 -10.75
N SER A 42 9.03 -4.79 -12.02
CA SER A 42 8.04 -5.46 -12.87
C SER A 42 7.75 -6.91 -12.45
N TYR A 43 8.56 -7.50 -11.57
CA TYR A 43 8.40 -8.89 -11.08
C TYR A 43 7.67 -9.03 -9.73
N ALA A 44 7.15 -7.94 -9.14
CA ALA A 44 6.33 -8.03 -7.93
C ALA A 44 5.07 -8.91 -8.16
N SER A 45 4.74 -9.75 -7.18
CA SER A 45 3.88 -10.94 -7.32
C SER A 45 2.37 -10.67 -7.41
N ASN A 46 1.92 -9.42 -7.50
CA ASN A 46 0.51 -9.04 -7.55
C ASN A 46 0.35 -7.76 -8.39
N ASP A 47 -0.66 -7.71 -9.26
CA ASP A 47 -0.96 -6.54 -10.09
C ASP A 47 -1.18 -5.27 -9.26
N ALA A 48 -1.74 -5.41 -8.05
CA ALA A 48 -1.91 -4.30 -7.11
C ALA A 48 -0.57 -3.79 -6.55
N ASP A 49 0.41 -4.67 -6.35
CA ASP A 49 1.74 -4.30 -5.87
C ASP A 49 2.55 -3.66 -6.99
N ARG A 50 2.53 -4.24 -8.21
CA ARG A 50 3.10 -3.61 -9.42
C ARG A 50 2.53 -2.22 -9.69
N LEU A 51 1.21 -2.05 -9.55
CA LEU A 51 0.57 -0.74 -9.68
C LEU A 51 1.04 0.23 -8.60
N ARG A 52 1.13 -0.21 -7.34
CA ARG A 52 1.70 0.61 -6.26
C ARG A 52 3.14 1.01 -6.55
N GLU A 53 4.01 0.08 -6.93
CA GLU A 53 5.40 0.38 -7.27
C GLU A 53 5.51 1.39 -8.42
N ARG A 54 4.71 1.23 -9.49
CA ARG A 54 4.69 2.19 -10.62
C ARG A 54 4.21 3.57 -10.19
N LEU A 55 3.16 3.64 -9.37
CA LEU A 55 2.67 4.90 -8.82
C LEU A 55 3.69 5.55 -7.86
N ALA A 56 4.42 4.74 -7.08
CA ALA A 56 5.50 5.20 -6.21
C ALA A 56 6.63 5.85 -7.03
N GLN A 57 7.09 5.19 -8.09
CA GLN A 57 8.13 5.70 -8.99
C GLN A 57 7.70 7.00 -9.68
N ALA A 58 6.43 7.13 -10.04
CA ALA A 58 5.87 8.34 -10.64
C ALA A 58 5.66 9.48 -9.61
N GLY A 59 5.95 9.26 -8.32
CA GLY A 59 5.68 10.24 -7.26
C GLY A 59 4.20 10.48 -7.00
N LEU A 60 3.33 9.57 -7.43
CA LEU A 60 1.86 9.68 -7.32
C LEU A 60 1.31 9.06 -6.03
N LEU A 61 2.13 8.32 -5.28
CA LEU A 61 1.76 7.87 -3.95
C LEU A 61 2.12 8.92 -2.91
N ALA A 62 1.13 9.30 -2.10
CA ALA A 62 1.40 10.01 -0.87
C ALA A 62 2.26 9.11 0.03
N GLY A 63 3.41 9.64 0.48
CA GLY A 63 4.24 8.96 1.45
C GLY A 63 3.49 8.73 2.77
N PRO A 64 3.93 7.80 3.61
CA PRO A 64 3.39 7.67 4.96
C PRO A 64 3.63 8.99 5.71
N GLU A 65 2.59 9.79 5.86
CA GLU A 65 2.63 10.94 6.75
C GLU A 65 2.79 10.45 8.20
N SER A 66 3.40 11.29 9.03
CA SER A 66 3.46 11.02 10.47
C SER A 66 2.06 10.72 11.01
N PRO A 67 1.92 9.78 11.96
CA PRO A 67 0.62 9.42 12.53
C PRO A 67 -0.14 10.68 12.95
N ARG A 68 -1.27 10.95 12.30
CA ARG A 68 -2.08 12.13 12.61
C ARG A 68 -2.70 11.94 13.99
N GLN A 69 -2.51 12.93 14.87
CA GLN A 69 -3.14 12.92 16.18
C GLN A 69 -4.65 13.16 16.02
N ARG A 70 -5.47 12.34 16.68
CA ARG A 70 -6.93 12.55 16.71
C ARG A 70 -7.23 13.91 17.36
N PRO A 71 -8.04 14.78 16.72
CA PRO A 71 -8.46 16.04 17.33
C PRO A 71 -9.21 15.81 18.64
N ALA A 72 -9.05 16.72 19.60
CA ALA A 72 -9.81 16.69 20.83
C ALA A 72 -11.32 16.81 20.54
N ILE A 73 -12.14 16.12 21.34
CA ILE A 73 -13.61 16.08 21.15
C ILE A 73 -14.20 17.50 21.14
N GLN A 74 -13.68 18.39 21.99
CA GLN A 74 -14.12 19.79 22.05
C GLN A 74 -13.84 20.55 20.76
N SER A 75 -12.67 20.35 20.14
CA SER A 75 -12.33 20.96 18.85
C SER A 75 -13.27 20.48 17.74
N VAL A 76 -13.63 19.20 17.74
CA VAL A 76 -14.60 18.64 16.79
C VAL A 76 -16.00 19.23 17.01
N ALA A 77 -16.44 19.34 18.26
CA ALA A 77 -17.75 19.91 18.60
C ALA A 77 -17.86 21.39 18.18
N GLN A 78 -16.81 22.17 18.42
CA GLN A 78 -16.76 23.58 18.02
C GLN A 78 -16.77 23.72 16.50
N ALA A 79 -15.97 22.95 15.78
CA ALA A 79 -15.94 22.95 14.31
C ALA A 79 -17.31 22.61 13.72
N ARG A 80 -18.01 21.62 14.30
CA ARG A 80 -19.37 21.23 13.90
C ARG A 80 -20.37 22.37 14.09
N LYS A 81 -20.31 23.06 15.23
CA LYS A 81 -21.18 24.22 15.51
C LYS A 81 -20.94 25.35 14.51
N SER A 82 -19.67 25.68 14.22
CA SER A 82 -19.32 26.72 13.25
C SER A 82 -19.76 26.35 11.82
N ALA A 83 -19.56 25.09 11.40
CA ALA A 83 -19.99 24.64 10.08
C ALA A 83 -21.52 24.65 9.91
N GLY A 84 -22.26 24.37 10.99
CA GLY A 84 -23.72 24.42 10.99
C GLY A 84 -24.34 25.81 11.05
N ALA A 85 -23.54 26.87 11.22
CA ALA A 85 -24.01 28.26 11.28
C ALA A 85 -24.08 28.93 9.89
N GLY A 86 -23.64 28.24 8.82
CA GLY A 86 -23.70 28.74 7.46
C GLY A 86 -25.09 28.61 6.83
N THR A 87 -25.21 29.03 5.56
CA THR A 87 -26.44 28.88 4.78
C THR A 87 -26.78 27.40 4.60
N PRO A 88 -28.00 26.96 4.98
CA PRO A 88 -28.39 25.58 4.81
C PRO A 88 -28.49 25.22 3.33
N LEU A 89 -28.14 23.96 3.00
CA LEU A 89 -28.15 23.45 1.62
C LEU A 89 -29.51 23.62 0.94
N SER A 90 -30.60 23.57 1.72
CA SER A 90 -31.95 23.84 1.24
C SER A 90 -32.03 25.16 0.50
N ASP A 91 -31.44 26.22 1.03
CA ASP A 91 -31.64 27.57 0.50
C ASP A 91 -30.96 27.71 -0.86
N TYR A 92 -29.77 27.10 -1.04
CA TYR A 92 -29.09 27.02 -2.33
C TYR A 92 -29.88 26.22 -3.38
N VAL A 93 -30.54 25.13 -2.96
CA VAL A 93 -31.35 24.29 -3.86
C VAL A 93 -32.61 25.01 -4.31
N HIS A 94 -33.22 25.83 -3.44
CA HIS A 94 -34.38 26.64 -3.81
C HIS A 94 -33.99 27.79 -4.74
N SER A 95 -32.88 28.50 -4.46
CA SER A 95 -32.43 29.62 -5.29
C SER A 95 -31.93 29.23 -6.68
N GLY A 96 -31.52 27.96 -6.90
CA GLY A 96 -31.00 27.48 -8.18
C GLY A 96 -32.03 26.84 -9.11
N ARG A 97 -33.32 26.86 -8.73
CA ARG A 97 -34.43 26.31 -9.53
C ARG A 97 -35.29 27.39 -10.22
N GLU A 98 -35.03 28.66 -9.96
CA GLU A 98 -35.54 29.81 -10.73
C GLU A 98 -34.62 30.12 -11.90
#